data_AF-A0A969PAS3-F1
#
_entry.id   AF-A0A969PAS3-F1
#
_cell.length_a   1.000
_cell.length_b   1.000
_cell.length_c   1.000
_cell.angle_alpha   90.00
_cell.angle_beta   90.00
_cell.angle_gamma   90.00
#
_symmetry.space_group_name_H-M   'P 1'
#
loop_
_entity.id
_entity.type
_entity.pdbx_description
1 polymer ?
#
loop_
_entity_poly.entity_id
_entity_poly.type
_entity_poly.pdbx_seq_one_letter_code
_entity_poly.pdbx_strand_id
1 'polypeptide(L)'
;MANLDFNAVIAEAKLTEYLLIPLTKDDKSQFLALAGYTLENWQQLERDLREQILPLEATPTAVTRYGQKYAITGDLLGSNGIAIRVKTIWIVANGVTRFVTLFPA
;
A
#
# COMPACT_ATOMS: atom_id res chain seq x y z
N MET A 1 15.17 -10.44 8.35
CA MET A 1 14.11 -9.62 7.74
C MET A 1 13.55 -10.33 6.51
N ALA A 2 12.26 -10.14 6.20
CA ALA A 2 11.60 -10.78 5.05
C ALA A 2 11.32 -9.72 3.98
N ASN A 3 11.69 -10.01 2.73
CA ASN A 3 11.23 -9.25 1.58
C ASN A 3 10.02 -9.97 0.97
N LEU A 4 9.01 -9.21 0.56
CA LEU A 4 7.84 -9.78 -0.08
C LEU A 4 8.08 -9.96 -1.58
N ASP A 5 7.33 -10.88 -2.20
CA ASP A 5 7.42 -11.15 -3.64
C ASP A 5 7.08 -9.90 -4.47
N PHE A 6 7.91 -9.59 -5.47
CA PHE A 6 7.70 -8.46 -6.39
C PHE A 6 6.41 -8.60 -7.22
N ASN A 7 5.95 -9.84 -7.44
CA ASN A 7 4.69 -10.15 -8.11
C ASN A 7 3.47 -10.01 -7.18
N ALA A 8 3.61 -9.31 -6.05
CA ALA A 8 2.50 -9.06 -5.14
C ALA A 8 1.27 -8.51 -5.90
N VAL A 9 0.11 -9.05 -5.58
CA VAL A 9 -1.15 -8.63 -6.18
C VAL A 9 -1.62 -7.37 -5.49
N ILE A 10 -1.62 -6.26 -6.23
CA ILE A 10 -2.29 -5.02 -5.86
C ILE A 10 -3.55 -4.96 -6.72
N ALA A 11 -4.71 -5.23 -6.12
CA ALA A 11 -5.95 -5.22 -6.87
C ALA A 11 -6.33 -3.78 -7.22
N GLU A 12 -6.67 -3.50 -8.47
CA GLU A 12 -7.11 -2.19 -8.95
C GLU A 12 -8.21 -1.59 -8.05
N ALA A 13 -9.24 -2.38 -7.75
CA ALA A 13 -10.33 -1.96 -6.86
C ALA A 13 -9.87 -1.51 -5.46
N LYS A 14 -8.72 -1.99 -4.96
CA LYS A 14 -8.16 -1.47 -3.69
C LYS A 14 -7.67 -0.03 -3.83
N LEU A 15 -7.19 0.35 -5.01
CA LEU A 15 -6.74 1.70 -5.29
C LEU A 15 -7.93 2.59 -5.65
N THR A 16 -8.75 2.15 -6.61
CA THR A 16 -9.79 2.96 -7.25
C THR A 16 -11.11 3.03 -6.48
N GLU A 17 -11.43 2.03 -5.66
CA GLU A 17 -12.71 1.96 -4.93
C GLU A 17 -12.52 2.05 -3.40
N TYR A 18 -11.29 2.27 -2.92
CA TYR A 18 -11.02 2.32 -1.48
C TYR A 18 -9.96 3.34 -1.08
N LEU A 19 -8.73 3.28 -1.62
CA LEU A 19 -7.67 4.20 -1.19
C LEU A 19 -7.87 5.62 -1.71
N LEU A 20 -8.28 5.76 -2.97
CA LEU A 20 -8.30 7.04 -3.68
C LEU A 20 -9.69 7.68 -3.76
N ILE A 21 -10.66 7.14 -3.04
CA ILE A 21 -11.99 7.73 -2.90
C ILE A 21 -12.20 8.27 -1.49
N PRO A 22 -12.92 9.40 -1.32
CA PRO A 22 -13.32 9.88 -0.01
C PRO A 22 -14.23 8.86 0.69
N LEU A 23 -13.93 8.56 1.95
CA LEU A 23 -14.74 7.66 2.78
C LEU A 23 -15.21 8.38 4.04
N THR A 24 -16.40 8.03 4.55
CA THR A 24 -16.93 8.62 5.79
C THR A 24 -16.15 8.20 7.03
N LYS A 25 -15.34 7.15 6.95
CA LYS A 25 -14.52 6.62 8.03
C LYS A 25 -13.18 6.13 7.46
N ASP A 26 -12.10 6.42 8.18
CA ASP A 26 -10.73 6.03 7.84
C ASP A 26 -10.33 6.46 6.41
N ASP A 27 -10.73 7.67 6.01
CA ASP A 27 -10.40 8.24 4.71
C ASP A 27 -8.88 8.34 4.51
N LYS A 28 -8.41 7.76 3.41
CA LYS A 28 -6.99 7.78 3.02
C LYS A 28 -6.76 8.66 1.81
N SER A 29 -7.82 9.04 1.10
CA SER A 29 -7.74 9.79 -0.16
C SER A 29 -7.12 11.17 0.07
N GLN A 30 -7.52 11.87 1.14
CA GLN A 30 -6.97 13.19 1.47
C GLN A 30 -5.48 13.14 1.83
N PHE A 31 -5.06 12.09 2.56
CA PHE A 31 -3.66 11.90 2.91
C PHE A 31 -2.82 11.57 1.67
N LEU A 32 -3.31 10.69 0.80
CA LEU A 32 -2.65 10.33 -0.46
C LEU A 32 -2.60 11.52 -1.43
N ALA A 33 -3.62 12.39 -1.42
CA ALA A 33 -3.64 13.61 -2.20
C ALA A 33 -2.52 14.60 -1.82
N LEU A 34 -1.99 14.54 -0.60
CA LEU A 34 -0.80 15.34 -0.21
C LEU A 34 0.42 15.00 -1.07
N ALA A 35 0.56 13.75 -1.50
CA ALA A 35 1.58 13.29 -2.44
C ALA A 35 1.09 13.31 -3.90
N GLY A 36 -0.05 13.94 -4.18
CA GLY A 36 -0.58 14.11 -5.53
C GLY A 36 -1.22 12.86 -6.11
N TYR A 37 -1.56 11.86 -5.29
CA TYR A 37 -2.32 10.70 -5.75
C TYR A 37 -3.81 10.99 -5.75
N THR A 38 -4.45 10.70 -6.88
CA THR A 38 -5.88 10.86 -7.13
C THR A 38 -6.41 9.66 -7.91
N LEU A 39 -7.73 9.56 -8.08
CA LEU A 39 -8.33 8.49 -8.86
C LEU A 39 -7.85 8.49 -10.31
N GLU A 40 -7.58 9.66 -10.89
CA GLU A 40 -7.14 9.82 -12.28
C GLU A 40 -5.72 9.28 -12.54
N ASN A 41 -4.89 9.16 -11.50
CA ASN A 41 -3.51 8.70 -11.61
C ASN A 41 -3.23 7.46 -10.75
N TRP A 42 -4.25 6.62 -10.50
CA TRP A 42 -4.15 5.47 -9.61
C TRP A 42 -3.01 4.49 -9.98
N GLN A 43 -2.68 4.38 -11.27
CA GLN A 43 -1.57 3.54 -11.74
C GLN A 43 -0.21 4.05 -11.24
N GLN A 44 -0.06 5.37 -11.03
CA GLN A 44 1.13 5.95 -10.44
C GLN A 44 1.27 5.51 -8.98
N LEU A 45 0.17 5.47 -8.21
CA LEU A 45 0.19 4.91 -6.86
C LEU A 45 0.56 3.42 -6.87
N GLU A 46 -0.01 2.63 -7.80
CA GLU A 46 0.34 1.21 -7.91
C GLU A 46 1.85 1.02 -8.15
N ARG A 47 2.37 1.75 -9.14
CA ARG A 47 3.79 1.71 -9.51
C ARG A 47 4.68 2.12 -8.33
N ASP A 48 4.35 3.20 -7.64
CA ASP A 48 5.15 3.68 -6.51
C ASP A 48 5.09 2.71 -5.32
N LEU A 49 3.96 2.06 -5.06
CA LEU A 49 3.89 0.99 -4.05
C LEU A 49 4.82 -0.19 -4.40
N ARG A 50 4.93 -0.55 -5.68
CA ARG A 50 5.80 -1.64 -6.15
C ARG A 50 7.27 -1.26 -6.14
N GLU A 51 7.60 -0.04 -6.57
CA GLU A 51 8.98 0.41 -6.75
C GLU A 51 9.60 0.95 -5.46
N GLN A 52 8.81 1.60 -4.60
CA GLN A 52 9.32 2.33 -3.43
C GLN A 52 9.05 1.62 -2.11
N ILE A 53 7.90 0.94 -1.96
CA ILE A 53 7.48 0.35 -0.67
C ILE A 53 7.74 -1.15 -0.62
N LEU A 54 7.27 -1.91 -1.61
CA LEU A 54 7.36 -3.37 -1.63
C LEU A 54 8.81 -3.93 -1.46
N PRO A 55 9.87 -3.26 -1.94
CA PRO A 55 11.25 -3.72 -1.74
C PRO A 55 11.80 -3.52 -0.33
N LEU A 56 11.12 -2.72 0.51
CA LEU A 56 11.55 -2.46 1.88
C LEU A 56 11.28 -3.65 2.79
N GLU A 57 11.91 -3.63 3.95
CA GLU A 57 11.80 -4.73 4.92
C GLU A 57 10.37 -4.90 5.44
N ALA A 58 9.86 -6.12 5.33
CA ALA A 58 8.54 -6.49 5.84
C ALA A 58 8.65 -7.09 7.24
N THR A 59 7.89 -6.52 8.17
CA THR A 59 7.78 -7.02 9.54
C THR A 59 6.53 -7.89 9.67
N PRO A 60 6.65 -9.18 10.03
CA PRO A 60 5.48 -10.01 10.30
C PRO A 60 4.67 -9.43 11.46
N THR A 61 3.35 -9.41 11.32
CA THR A 61 2.43 -8.92 12.34
C THR A 61 1.59 -10.06 12.88
N ALA A 62 0.35 -10.22 12.42
CA ALA A 62 -0.56 -11.26 12.88
C ALA A 62 -0.69 -12.40 11.86
N VAL A 63 -0.73 -13.64 12.36
CA VAL A 63 -1.28 -14.78 11.61
C VAL A 63 -2.80 -14.70 11.69
N THR A 64 -3.47 -14.82 10.55
CA THR A 64 -4.94 -14.89 10.49
C THR A 64 -5.37 -16.13 9.72
N ARG A 65 -6.67 -16.47 9.78
CA ARG A 65 -7.26 -17.53 8.92
C ARG A 65 -7.03 -17.33 7.42
N TYR A 66 -6.66 -16.12 7.01
CA TYR A 66 -6.43 -15.75 5.61
C TYR A 66 -4.95 -15.75 5.22
N GLY A 67 -4.03 -16.04 6.14
CA GLY A 67 -2.59 -16.00 5.92
C GLY A 67 -1.83 -15.14 6.93
N GLN A 68 -0.51 -15.06 6.74
CA GLN A 68 0.40 -14.24 7.54
C GLN A 68 0.36 -12.80 7.06
N LYS A 69 0.06 -11.85 7.95
CA LYS A 69 0.15 -10.42 7.65
C LYS A 69 1.55 -9.89 7.85
N TYR A 70 1.92 -8.93 7.02
CA TYR A 70 3.16 -8.18 7.10
C TYR A 70 2.86 -6.68 7.05
N ALA A 71 3.67 -5.91 7.77
CA ALA A 71 3.68 -4.46 7.69
C ALA A 71 5.00 -4.00 7.08
N ILE A 72 4.92 -3.03 6.16
CA ILE A 72 6.08 -2.32 5.63
C ILE A 72 5.86 -0.83 5.91
N THR A 73 6.84 -0.18 6.52
CA THR A 73 6.83 1.27 6.77
C THR A 73 7.91 1.92 5.90
N GLY A 74 7.55 2.97 5.15
CA GLY A 74 8.46 3.65 4.25
C GLY A 74 7.97 5.04 3.86
N ASP A 75 8.82 5.79 3.18
CA ASP A 75 8.44 7.07 2.59
C ASP A 75 8.01 6.83 1.15
N LEU A 76 6.83 7.33 0.79
CA LEU A 76 6.24 7.23 -0.55
C LEU A 76 6.37 8.61 -1.21
N LEU A 77 7.28 8.73 -2.17
CA LEU A 77 7.52 9.94 -2.93
C LEU A 77 6.54 10.02 -4.10
N GLY A 78 5.61 10.98 -4.02
CA GLY A 78 4.66 11.26 -5.08
C GLY A 78 5.26 11.99 -6.26
N SER A 79 4.55 11.95 -7.40
CA SER A 79 4.94 12.66 -8.62
C SER A 79 4.99 14.19 -8.46
N ASN A 80 4.32 14.72 -7.43
CA ASN A 80 4.37 16.14 -7.06
C ASN A 80 5.64 16.52 -6.26
N GLY A 81 6.56 15.59 -6.02
CA GLY A 81 7.79 15.80 -5.26
C GLY A 81 7.62 15.75 -3.74
N ILE A 82 6.41 15.49 -3.23
CA ILE A 82 6.14 15.38 -1.80
C ILE A 82 6.26 13.91 -1.37
N ALA A 83 7.05 13.67 -0.33
CA ALA A 83 7.14 12.38 0.32
C ALA A 83 6.19 12.32 1.53
N ILE A 84 5.38 11.27 1.59
CA ILE A 84 4.52 10.96 2.75
C ILE A 84 4.97 9.65 3.40
N ARG A 85 5.02 9.62 4.73
CA ARG A 85 5.41 8.40 5.46
C ARG A 85 4.21 7.49 5.64
N VAL A 86 4.31 6.26 5.13
CA VAL A 86 3.20 5.32 5.06
C VAL A 86 3.52 4.01 5.76
N LYS A 87 2.48 3.39 6.34
CA LYS A 87 2.48 1.98 6.73
C LYS A 87 1.53 1.22 5.83
N THR A 88 2.05 0.20 5.16
CA THR A 88 1.29 -0.70 4.30
C THR A 88 1.13 -2.06 4.95
N ILE A 89 -0.02 -2.69 4.71
CA ILE A 89 -0.32 -4.04 5.18
C ILE A 89 -0.46 -4.96 3.98
N TRP A 90 0.22 -6.09 4.08
CA TRP A 90 0.23 -7.15 3.08
C TRP A 90 -0.16 -8.47 3.74
N ILE A 91 -0.67 -9.41 2.95
CA ILE A 91 -0.96 -10.76 3.43
C ILE A 91 -0.35 -11.78 2.48
N VAL A 92 0.33 -12.77 3.03
CA VAL A 92 0.90 -13.89 2.29
C VAL A 92 0.09 -15.15 2.60
N ALA A 93 -0.47 -15.75 1.56
CA ALA A 93 -1.27 -16.97 1.65
C ALA A 93 -1.03 -17.84 0.41
N ASN A 94 -0.71 -19.12 0.64
CA ASN A 94 -0.41 -20.09 -0.42
C ASN A 94 0.66 -19.58 -1.40
N GLY A 95 1.72 -18.97 -0.88
CA GLY A 95 2.82 -18.40 -1.68
C GLY A 95 2.50 -17.09 -2.40
N VAL A 96 1.27 -16.58 -2.31
CA VAL A 96 0.85 -15.34 -2.99
C VAL A 96 0.77 -14.18 -2.00
N THR A 97 1.54 -13.12 -2.28
CA THR A 97 1.46 -11.84 -1.56
C THR A 97 0.32 -10.99 -2.14
N ARG A 98 -0.52 -10.41 -1.27
CA ARG A 98 -1.59 -9.49 -1.66
C ARG A 98 -1.55 -8.22 -0.82
N PHE A 99 -1.75 -7.08 -1.46
CA PHE A 99 -1.92 -5.81 -0.79
C PHE A 99 -3.26 -5.76 -0.05
N VAL A 100 -3.26 -5.29 1.19
CA VAL A 100 -4.46 -5.18 2.03
C VAL A 100 -4.92 -3.72 2.15
N THR A 101 -4.03 -2.85 2.63
CA THR A 101 -4.32 -1.43 2.87
C THR A 101 -3.04 -0.61 3.09
N LEU A 102 -3.17 0.71 3.02
CA LEU A 102 -2.17 1.71 3.41
C LEU A 102 -2.79 2.69 4.41
N PHE A 103 -1.99 3.29 5.29
CA PHE A 103 -2.39 4.42 6.15
C PHE A 103 -1.14 5.22 6.61
N PRO A 104 -1.31 6.44 7.15
CA PRO A 104 -0.19 7.22 7.71
C PRO A 104 0.57 6.44 8.79
N ALA A 105 1.91 6.51 8.76
CA ALA A 105 2.77 5.80 9.72
C ALA A 105 2.87 6.47 11.09
#